data_AF-A0AA35W0X8-F1
#
_entry.id   AF-A0AA35W0X8-F1
#
_cell.length_a   1.000
_cell.length_b   1.000
_cell.length_c   1.000
_cell.angle_alpha   90.00
_cell.angle_beta   90.00
_cell.angle_gamma   90.00
#
_symmetry.space_group_name_H-M   'P 1'
#
loop_
_entity.id
_entity.type
_entity.pdbx_description
1 polymer ?
#
loop_
_entity_poly.entity_id
_entity_poly.type
_entity_poly.pdbx_seq_one_letter_code
_entity_poly.pdbx_strand_id
1 'polypeptide(L)'
;VTGEGQEGEGEEGRGEEGEGESPDKKEINNKLKAALVRMFYHAFLHENALNPMVFPSLARFETETVAMAAGMLHGNERVVGSVTSGGTESILMAVKTYRDRARDLWPHITQPEMV
;
A
#
# COMPACT_ATOMS: atom_id res chain seq x y z
N VAL A 1 -60.49 20.34 -7.23
CA VAL A 1 -59.57 20.43 -6.08
C VAL A 1 -58.55 19.32 -6.25
N THR A 2 -57.55 19.48 -7.13
CA THR A 2 -56.22 20.10 -6.89
C THR A 2 -55.49 19.50 -5.70
N GLY A 3 -54.34 18.88 -5.99
CA GLY A 3 -53.42 18.28 -5.04
C GLY A 3 -52.19 17.81 -5.82
N GLU A 4 -51.39 18.76 -6.24
CA GLU A 4 -50.10 18.59 -6.92
C GLU A 4 -49.14 17.84 -5.98
N GLY A 5 -48.60 16.72 -6.45
CA GLY A 5 -47.52 16.01 -5.79
C GLY A 5 -46.19 16.66 -6.18
N GLN A 6 -45.53 17.27 -5.20
CA GLN A 6 -44.25 17.95 -5.33
C GLN A 6 -43.17 16.99 -5.86
N GLU A 7 -42.53 17.41 -6.95
CA GLU A 7 -41.26 16.86 -7.43
C GLU A 7 -40.20 17.13 -6.37
N GLY A 8 -39.66 16.06 -5.76
CA GLY A 8 -38.50 16.16 -4.91
C GLY A 8 -37.29 16.51 -5.75
N GLU A 9 -36.77 17.72 -5.53
CA GLU A 9 -35.49 18.18 -6.05
C GLU A 9 -34.41 17.14 -5.72
N GLY A 10 -33.86 16.51 -6.75
CA GLY A 10 -32.63 15.75 -6.60
C GLY A 10 -31.54 16.71 -6.17
N GLU A 11 -30.99 16.51 -4.98
CA GLU A 11 -29.70 17.10 -4.61
C GLU A 11 -28.67 16.56 -5.61
N GLU A 12 -28.40 17.34 -6.66
CA GLU A 12 -27.21 17.20 -7.48
C GLU A 12 -26.02 17.25 -6.53
N GLY A 13 -25.47 16.08 -6.24
CA GLY A 13 -24.15 15.97 -5.64
C GLY A 13 -23.22 16.81 -6.48
N ARG A 14 -22.77 17.95 -5.92
CA ARG A 14 -21.64 18.71 -6.43
C ARG A 14 -20.49 17.73 -6.55
N GLY A 15 -20.27 17.23 -7.76
CA GLY A 15 -18.99 16.68 -8.14
C GLY A 15 -17.98 17.77 -7.83
N GLU A 16 -17.03 17.47 -6.95
CA GLU A 16 -15.79 18.20 -6.95
C GLU A 16 -15.17 17.95 -8.32
N GLU A 17 -15.49 18.81 -9.29
CA GLU A 17 -14.76 18.93 -10.53
C GLU A 17 -13.34 19.32 -10.13
N GLY A 18 -12.48 18.31 -9.96
CA GLY A 18 -11.08 18.53 -9.70
C GLY A 18 -10.52 19.39 -10.82
N GLU A 19 -10.18 20.64 -10.50
CA GLU A 19 -9.48 21.54 -11.41
C GLU A 19 -8.28 20.79 -11.99
N GLY A 20 -8.33 20.46 -13.28
CA GLY A 20 -7.25 19.77 -13.97
C GLY A 20 -5.97 20.58 -13.83
N GLU A 21 -4.95 19.97 -13.21
CA GLU A 21 -3.67 20.63 -12.95
C GLU A 21 -3.04 21.11 -14.26
N SER A 22 -2.63 22.39 -14.32
CA SER A 22 -2.01 22.94 -15.53
C SER A 22 -0.71 22.18 -15.88
N PRO A 23 -0.36 22.06 -17.18
CA PRO A 23 0.82 21.33 -17.62
C PRO A 23 2.12 21.76 -16.92
N ASP A 24 2.32 23.07 -16.73
CA ASP A 24 3.50 23.62 -16.05
C ASP A 24 3.53 23.24 -14.56
N LYS A 25 2.38 23.28 -13.88
CA LYS A 25 2.26 22.87 -12.47
C LYS A 25 2.56 21.38 -12.29
N LYS A 26 2.03 20.54 -13.18
CA LYS A 26 2.29 19.09 -13.19
C LYS A 26 3.76 18.77 -13.40
N GLU A 27 4.43 19.48 -14.31
CA GLU A 27 5.86 19.29 -14.56
C GLU A 27 6.72 19.70 -13.36
N ILE A 28 6.42 20.85 -12.74
CA ILE A 28 7.08 21.31 -11.51
C ILE A 28 6.90 20.28 -10.40
N ASN A 29 5.68 19.78 -10.20
CA ASN A 29 5.40 18.78 -9.17
C ASN A 29 6.12 17.45 -9.41
N ASN A 30 6.23 17.00 -10.66
CA ASN A 30 7.01 15.81 -10.99
C ASN A 30 8.51 16.00 -10.71
N LYS A 31 9.06 17.18 -11.04
CA LYS A 31 10.46 17.51 -10.72
C LYS A 31 10.70 17.56 -9.21
N LEU A 32 9.79 18.15 -8.44
CA LEU A 32 9.86 18.19 -6.98
C LEU A 32 9.80 16.79 -6.37
N LYS A 33 8.86 15.94 -6.82
CA LYS A 33 8.77 14.53 -6.39
C LYS A 33 10.07 13.78 -6.66
N ALA A 34 10.62 13.90 -7.87
CA ALA A 34 11.87 13.24 -8.23
C ALA A 34 13.06 13.74 -7.40
N ALA A 35 13.14 15.04 -7.14
CA ALA A 35 14.18 15.63 -6.30
C ALA A 35 14.08 15.12 -4.86
N LEU A 36 12.87 15.05 -4.30
CA LEU A 36 12.61 14.53 -2.97
C LEU A 36 13.08 13.07 -2.85
N VAL A 37 12.69 12.20 -3.78
CA VAL A 37 13.11 10.79 -3.78
C VAL A 37 14.63 10.66 -3.82
N ARG A 38 15.32 11.44 -4.66
CA ARG A 38 16.79 11.42 -4.74
C ARG A 38 17.45 11.83 -3.43
N MET A 39 16.92 12.87 -2.78
CA MET A 39 17.44 13.34 -1.49
C MET A 39 17.34 12.24 -0.42
N PHE A 40 16.18 11.60 -0.30
CA PHE A 40 15.99 10.50 0.65
C PHE A 40 16.88 9.30 0.31
N TYR A 41 16.96 8.89 -0.95
CA TYR A 41 17.82 7.80 -1.38
C TYR A 41 19.29 8.06 -0.99
N HIS A 42 19.81 9.26 -1.23
CA HIS A 42 21.18 9.61 -0.85
C HIS A 42 21.40 9.63 0.67
N ALA A 43 20.41 10.08 1.44
CA ALA A 43 20.51 10.11 2.91
C ALA A 43 20.62 8.71 3.52
N PHE A 44 19.98 7.71 2.91
CA PHE A 44 19.87 6.34 3.44
C PHE A 44 20.62 5.28 2.61
N LEU A 45 21.43 5.69 1.63
CA LEU A 45 22.11 4.81 0.67
C LEU A 45 22.97 3.72 1.33
N HIS A 46 23.51 4.00 2.51
CA HIS A 46 24.43 3.11 3.23
C HIS A 46 23.75 2.30 4.34
N GLU A 47 22.45 2.49 4.56
CA GLU A 47 21.69 1.69 5.53
C GLU A 47 21.37 0.31 4.96
N ASN A 48 21.28 -0.69 5.85
CA ASN A 48 21.01 -2.07 5.47
C ASN A 48 20.04 -2.71 6.48
N ALA A 49 18.91 -3.23 5.98
CA ALA A 49 17.84 -3.81 6.80
C ALA A 49 18.23 -5.13 7.51
N LEU A 50 19.38 -5.73 7.17
CA LEU A 50 19.81 -7.01 7.75
C LEU A 50 20.01 -6.96 9.27
N ASN A 51 20.45 -5.82 9.81
CA ASN A 51 20.61 -5.64 11.25
C ASN A 51 19.87 -4.38 11.73
N PRO A 52 18.63 -4.52 12.23
CA PRO A 52 17.79 -3.39 12.64
C PRO A 52 18.35 -2.63 13.85
N MET A 53 19.27 -3.22 14.62
CA MET A 53 19.93 -2.52 15.74
C MET A 53 20.95 -1.47 15.27
N VAL A 54 21.49 -1.62 14.06
CA VAL A 54 22.48 -0.70 13.50
C VAL A 54 21.79 0.49 12.82
N PHE A 55 20.59 0.27 12.24
CA PHE A 55 19.83 1.28 11.50
C PHE A 55 18.37 1.34 11.99
N PRO A 56 18.12 1.96 13.16
CA PRO A 56 16.78 2.03 13.75
C PRO A 56 15.80 2.87 12.92
N SER A 57 16.30 3.83 12.14
CA SER A 57 15.55 4.59 11.13
C SER A 57 14.87 3.67 10.13
N LEU A 58 15.63 2.75 9.53
CA LEU A 58 15.13 1.82 8.52
C LEU A 58 14.06 0.88 9.08
N ALA A 59 14.29 0.32 10.28
CA ALA A 59 13.32 -0.55 10.95
C ALA A 59 11.99 0.19 11.22
N ARG A 60 12.08 1.48 11.60
CA ARG A 60 10.90 2.33 11.77
C ARG A 60 10.19 2.57 10.44
N PHE A 61 10.91 2.87 9.36
CA PHE A 61 10.31 3.10 8.04
C PHE A 61 9.56 1.87 7.53
N GLU A 62 10.13 0.67 7.70
CA GLU A 62 9.46 -0.57 7.31
C GLU A 62 8.18 -0.79 8.13
N THR A 63 8.25 -0.57 9.45
CA THR A 63 7.10 -0.73 10.36
C THR A 63 5.97 0.25 10.01
N GLU A 64 6.28 1.53 9.82
CA GLU A 64 5.29 2.57 9.50
C GLU A 64 4.69 2.35 8.09
N THR A 65 5.49 1.91 7.12
CA THR A 65 5.01 1.61 5.76
C THR A 65 3.99 0.48 5.77
N VAL A 66 4.28 -0.61 6.51
CA VAL A 66 3.34 -1.73 6.68
C VAL A 66 2.08 -1.27 7.41
N ALA A 67 2.20 -0.46 8.46
CA ALA A 67 1.05 0.05 9.21
C ALA A 67 0.13 0.93 8.36
N MET A 68 0.71 1.84 7.55
CA MET A 68 -0.06 2.67 6.61
C MET A 68 -0.79 1.81 5.57
N ALA A 69 -0.10 0.83 4.98
CA ALA A 69 -0.72 -0.08 4.01
C ALA A 69 -1.84 -0.92 4.63
N ALA A 70 -1.66 -1.42 5.85
CA ALA A 70 -2.69 -2.14 6.60
C ALA A 70 -3.91 -1.24 6.85
N GLY A 71 -3.70 0.02 7.26
CA GLY A 71 -4.79 0.99 7.46
C GLY A 71 -5.57 1.28 6.17
N MET A 72 -4.88 1.48 5.04
CA MET A 72 -5.50 1.69 3.73
C MET A 72 -6.35 0.49 3.27
N LEU A 73 -5.99 -0.71 3.70
CA LEU A 73 -6.68 -1.96 3.34
C LEU A 73 -7.64 -2.45 4.44
N HIS A 74 -8.04 -1.57 5.37
CA HIS A 74 -8.97 -1.86 6.46
C HIS A 74 -8.53 -3.02 7.38
N GLY A 75 -7.22 -3.16 7.58
CA GLY A 75 -6.64 -4.15 8.48
C GLY A 75 -7.00 -3.88 9.96
N ASN A 76 -7.07 -4.94 10.75
CA ASN A 76 -7.24 -4.87 12.21
C ASN A 76 -5.89 -5.02 12.93
N GLU A 77 -5.90 -4.98 14.27
CA GLU A 77 -4.70 -5.08 15.12
C GLU A 77 -3.92 -6.40 14.96
N ARG A 78 -4.49 -7.42 14.31
CA ARG A 78 -3.82 -8.71 14.05
C ARG A 78 -3.06 -8.73 12.72
N VAL A 79 -3.25 -7.72 11.87
CA VAL A 79 -2.57 -7.65 10.58
C VAL A 79 -1.10 -7.29 10.81
N VAL A 80 -0.23 -8.11 10.22
CA VAL A 80 1.23 -7.92 10.23
C VAL A 80 1.75 -8.13 8.81
N GLY A 81 2.94 -7.63 8.53
CA GLY A 81 3.56 -7.77 7.21
C GLY A 81 5.03 -7.34 7.21
N SER A 82 5.63 -7.41 6.03
CA SER A 82 7.00 -6.98 5.77
C SER A 82 7.07 -6.25 4.43
N VAL A 83 8.01 -5.33 4.30
CA VAL A 83 8.34 -4.71 3.00
C VAL A 83 9.11 -5.73 2.15
N THR A 84 8.88 -5.72 0.83
CA THR A 84 9.57 -6.60 -0.14
C THR A 84 10.15 -5.74 -1.27
N SER A 85 11.01 -6.33 -2.10
CA SER A 85 11.58 -5.68 -3.28
C SER A 85 10.54 -5.34 -4.36
N GLY A 86 9.36 -5.96 -4.32
CA GLY A 86 8.29 -5.70 -5.27
C GLY A 86 7.21 -6.78 -5.26
N GLY A 87 6.22 -6.61 -6.14
CA GLY A 87 5.02 -7.48 -6.18
C GLY A 87 5.31 -8.96 -6.38
N THR A 88 6.31 -9.30 -7.20
CA THR A 88 6.71 -10.70 -7.42
C THR A 88 7.20 -11.36 -6.13
N GLU A 89 8.08 -10.70 -5.38
CA GLU A 89 8.55 -11.23 -4.09
C GLU A 89 7.40 -11.33 -3.09
N SER A 90 6.50 -10.34 -3.05
CA SER A 90 5.30 -10.39 -2.19
C SER A 90 4.42 -11.62 -2.48
N ILE A 91 4.15 -11.92 -3.76
CA ILE A 91 3.37 -13.09 -4.16
C ILE A 91 4.10 -14.38 -3.77
N LEU A 92 5.39 -14.48 -4.07
CA LEU A 92 6.19 -15.66 -3.73
C LEU A 92 6.23 -15.91 -2.21
N MET A 93 6.37 -14.86 -1.40
CA MET A 93 6.35 -14.96 0.06
C MET A 93 4.98 -15.37 0.59
N ALA A 94 3.89 -14.87 0.02
CA ALA A 94 2.54 -15.29 0.37
C ALA A 94 2.33 -16.78 0.08
N VAL A 95 2.67 -17.23 -1.13
CA VAL A 95 2.54 -18.64 -1.54
C VAL A 95 3.42 -19.54 -0.68
N LYS A 96 4.68 -19.15 -0.43
CA LYS A 96 5.60 -19.89 0.45
C LYS A 96 5.01 -20.03 1.86
N THR A 97 4.49 -18.94 2.43
CA THR A 97 3.89 -18.93 3.77
C THR A 97 2.71 -19.88 3.85
N TYR A 98 1.79 -19.83 2.87
CA TYR A 98 0.64 -20.74 2.84
C TYR A 98 1.04 -22.20 2.60
N ARG A 99 2.03 -22.46 1.74
CA ARG A 99 2.56 -23.81 1.50
C ARG A 99 3.16 -24.41 2.77
N ASP A 100 3.99 -23.64 3.48
CA ASP A 100 4.66 -24.11 4.69
C ASP A 100 3.64 -24.34 5.81
N ARG A 101 2.68 -23.42 5.98
CA ARG A 101 1.55 -23.59 6.89
C ARG A 101 0.70 -24.83 6.55
N ALA A 102 0.43 -25.07 5.26
CA ALA A 102 -0.37 -26.22 4.83
C ALA A 102 0.35 -27.55 5.08
N ARG A 103 1.69 -27.58 4.96
CA ARG A 103 2.48 -28.77 5.29
C ARG A 103 2.33 -29.18 6.76
N ASP A 104 2.24 -28.20 7.65
CA ASP A 104 2.06 -28.45 9.09
C ASP A 104 0.62 -28.85 9.43
N LEU A 105 -0.38 -28.21 8.81
CA LEU A 105 -1.79 -28.45 9.11
C LEU A 105 -2.37 -29.69 8.40
N TRP A 106 -1.88 -30.01 7.19
CA TRP A 106 -2.38 -31.09 6.35
C TRP A 106 -1.23 -31.91 5.74
N PRO A 107 -0.47 -32.65 6.56
CA PRO A 107 0.72 -33.38 6.10
C PRO A 107 0.43 -34.49 5.08
N HIS A 108 -0.83 -34.89 4.92
CA HIS A 108 -1.27 -35.87 3.92
C HIS A 108 -1.32 -35.30 2.48
N ILE A 109 -1.30 -33.98 2.31
CA ILE A 109 -1.21 -33.34 1.00
C ILE A 109 0.27 -33.26 0.60
N THR A 110 0.74 -34.24 -0.16
CA THR A 110 2.15 -34.39 -0.52
C THR A 110 2.55 -33.67 -1.82
N GLN A 111 1.57 -33.30 -2.65
CA GLN A 111 1.76 -32.64 -3.95
C GLN A 111 0.78 -31.46 -4.10
N PRO A 112 1.04 -30.32 -3.44
CA PRO A 112 0.22 -29.13 -3.62
C PRO A 112 0.47 -28.50 -5.00
N GLU A 113 -0.59 -28.03 -5.66
CA GLU A 113 -0.54 -27.38 -6.97
C GLU A 113 -0.76 -25.86 -6.85
N MET A 114 -0.06 -25.09 -7.67
CA MET A 114 -0.31 -23.65 -7.87
C MET A 114 -1.00 -23.51 -9.23
N VAL A 115 -2.14 -22.83 -9.28
CA VAL A 115 -2.96 -22.63 -10.49
C VAL A 115 -2.72 -21.24 -11.07
#